data_AF-A0A842VA03-F1
#
_entry.id   AF-A0A842VA03-F1
#
_cell.length_a   1.000
_cell.length_b   1.000
_cell.length_c   1.000
_cell.angle_alpha   90.00
_cell.angle_beta   90.00
_cell.angle_gamma   90.00
#
_symmetry.space_group_name_H-M   'P 1'
#
loop_
_entity.id
_entity.type
_entity.pdbx_description
1 polymer ?
#
loop_
_entity_poly.entity_id
_entity_poly.type
_entity_poly.pdbx_seq_one_letter_code
_entity_poly.pdbx_strand_id
1 'polypeptide(L)'
;MMKKKEDLNYGAIGVFILVCFGIMILMTPYEPITGSAVEDVTGSVTAAEFLSQNMVLAIVVFLIIIMGIIGMVFLVKHQKERQRILSQIPPEKLSAAEEYIKSTIAQGYSKEDVKAALMHQGWQESRVDAMMHHF
;
A
#
# COMPACT_ATOMS: atom_id res chain seq x y z
N MET A 1 -23.38 -10.18 -17.48
CA MET A 1 -21.98 -10.66 -17.29
C MET A 1 -21.22 -9.61 -16.49
N MET A 2 -21.20 -9.74 -15.15
CA MET A 2 -20.39 -8.88 -14.31
C MET A 2 -18.93 -9.33 -14.40
N LYS A 3 -18.07 -8.48 -14.97
CA LYS A 3 -16.62 -8.63 -14.82
C LYS A 3 -16.29 -8.36 -13.36
N LYS A 4 -16.14 -9.44 -12.58
CA LYS A 4 -15.57 -9.42 -11.26
C LYS A 4 -14.16 -8.85 -11.44
N LYS A 5 -13.99 -7.54 -11.23
CA LYS A 5 -12.66 -6.95 -11.17
C LYS A 5 -12.04 -7.62 -9.97
N GLU A 6 -11.10 -8.52 -10.23
CA GLU A 6 -10.16 -8.95 -9.22
C GLU A 6 -9.48 -7.66 -8.81
N ASP A 7 -9.90 -7.11 -7.68
CA ASP A 7 -9.18 -6.07 -6.97
C ASP A 7 -7.90 -6.73 -6.48
N LEU A 8 -7.01 -6.98 -7.43
CA LEU A 8 -5.68 -7.49 -7.23
C LEU A 8 -5.07 -6.51 -6.25
N ASN A 9 -4.94 -6.97 -5.01
CA ASN A 9 -4.70 -6.09 -3.88
C ASN A 9 -3.32 -5.48 -4.08
N TYR A 10 -3.26 -4.28 -4.68
CA TYR A 10 -2.02 -3.66 -5.12
C TYR A 10 -1.02 -3.53 -3.97
N GLY A 11 -1.53 -3.47 -2.72
CA GLY A 11 -0.70 -3.57 -1.51
C GLY A 11 0.03 -4.90 -1.35
N ALA A 12 -0.62 -6.03 -1.63
CA ALA A 12 0.01 -7.35 -1.59
C ALA A 12 1.09 -7.51 -2.66
N ILE A 13 0.85 -6.98 -3.86
CA ILE A 13 1.85 -6.95 -4.95
C ILE A 13 3.03 -6.07 -4.55
N GLY A 14 2.79 -4.89 -3.97
CA GLY A 14 3.82 -3.98 -3.50
C GLY A 14 4.72 -4.61 -2.43
N VAL A 15 4.12 -5.28 -1.43
CA VAL A 15 4.88 -6.02 -0.40
C VAL A 15 5.68 -7.16 -1.02
N PHE A 16 5.10 -7.90 -1.96
CA PHE A 16 5.79 -8.98 -2.66
C PHE A 16 7.02 -8.49 -3.42
N ILE A 17 6.91 -7.38 -4.17
CA ILE A 17 8.03 -6.76 -4.89
C ILE A 17 9.12 -6.35 -3.90
N LEU A 18 8.76 -5.74 -2.77
CA LEU A 18 9.70 -5.23 -1.78
C LEU A 18 10.47 -6.38 -1.11
N VAL A 19 9.79 -7.47 -0.77
CA VAL A 19 10.42 -8.69 -0.25
C VAL A 19 11.35 -9.31 -1.28
N CYS A 20 10.93 -9.44 -2.54
CA CYS A 20 11.77 -9.95 -3.63
C CYS A 20 13.03 -9.09 -3.83
N PHE A 21 12.90 -7.76 -3.74
CA PHE A 21 14.04 -6.85 -3.87
C PHE A 21 15.02 -7.00 -2.69
N GLY A 22 14.51 -7.12 -1.46
CA GLY A 22 15.33 -7.40 -0.28
C GLY A 22 16.08 -8.74 -0.38
N ILE A 23 15.44 -9.77 -0.93
CA ILE A 23 16.09 -11.07 -1.19
C ILE A 23 17.16 -10.92 -2.28
N MET A 24 16.91 -10.17 -3.35
CA MET A 24 17.93 -9.93 -4.38
C MET A 24 19.16 -9.22 -3.81
N ILE A 25 18.98 -8.20 -2.95
CA ILE A 25 20.10 -7.52 -2.27
C ILE A 25 20.87 -8.49 -1.37
N LEU A 26 20.18 -9.41 -0.69
CA LEU A 26 20.82 -10.44 0.14
C LEU A 26 21.58 -11.48 -0.69
N MET A 27 21.13 -11.77 -1.90
CA MET A 27 21.70 -12.79 -2.78
C MET A 27 22.78 -12.24 -3.71
N THR A 28 22.87 -10.93 -3.93
CA THR A 28 23.96 -10.35 -4.71
C THR A 28 25.27 -10.58 -3.96
N PRO A 29 26.19 -11.40 -4.49
CA PRO A 29 27.50 -11.57 -3.88
C PRO A 29 28.14 -10.19 -3.80
N TYR A 30 28.47 -9.76 -2.59
CA TYR A 30 29.18 -8.51 -2.37
C TYR A 30 30.62 -8.72 -2.80
N GLU A 31 30.86 -8.70 -4.11
CA GLU A 31 32.21 -8.50 -4.61
C GLU A 31 32.54 -7.03 -4.34
N PRO A 32 33.48 -6.72 -3.44
CA PRO A 32 33.92 -5.35 -3.31
C PRO A 32 34.39 -4.91 -4.70
N ILE A 33 33.89 -3.77 -5.17
CA ILE A 33 34.36 -3.09 -6.39
C ILE A 33 35.75 -2.50 -6.10
N THR A 34 36.66 -3.31 -5.58
CA THR A 34 38.07 -3.02 -5.49
C THR A 34 38.66 -3.50 -6.80
N GLY A 35 38.81 -2.56 -7.73
CA GLY A 35 39.61 -2.77 -8.92
C GLY A 35 40.94 -3.41 -8.52
N SER A 36 41.35 -4.42 -9.29
CA SER A 36 42.45 -5.36 -9.11
C SER A 36 43.86 -4.73 -9.06
N ALA A 37 44.04 -3.62 -8.34
CA ALA A 37 45.28 -2.85 -8.27
C ALA A 37 45.77 -2.59 -6.84
N VAL A 38 45.19 -3.23 -5.81
CA VAL A 38 45.65 -3.11 -4.41
C VAL A 38 45.91 -4.51 -3.86
N GLU A 39 46.93 -5.18 -4.40
CA GLU A 39 47.24 -6.57 -4.06
C GLU A 39 48.19 -6.73 -2.85
N ASP A 40 48.65 -5.64 -2.20
CA ASP A 40 49.74 -5.75 -1.23
C ASP A 40 49.51 -5.10 0.15
N VAL A 41 48.25 -4.83 0.49
CA VAL A 41 47.86 -4.46 1.87
C VAL A 41 46.81 -5.45 2.37
N THR A 42 47.14 -6.74 2.33
CA THR A 42 46.37 -7.79 3.01
C THR A 42 46.69 -7.78 4.50
N GLY A 43 46.30 -6.69 5.17
CA GLY A 43 45.88 -6.79 6.56
C GLY A 43 44.70 -7.76 6.58
N SER A 44 44.83 -8.86 7.30
CA SER A 44 43.80 -9.90 7.39
C SER A 44 42.46 -9.28 7.80
N VAL A 45 41.60 -8.95 6.83
CA VAL A 45 40.20 -8.64 7.11
C VAL A 45 39.66 -9.87 7.80
N THR A 46 39.43 -9.72 9.10
CA THR A 46 39.11 -10.88 9.94
C THR A 46 37.70 -11.33 9.58
N ALA A 47 37.43 -12.64 9.57
CA ALA A 47 36.10 -13.17 9.31
C ALA A 47 35.01 -12.52 10.20
N ALA A 48 35.40 -11.99 11.36
CA ALA A 48 34.55 -11.22 12.26
C ALA A 48 33.98 -9.93 11.63
N GLU A 49 34.78 -9.17 10.88
CA GLU A 49 34.34 -7.93 10.22
C GLU A 49 33.28 -8.23 9.16
N PHE A 50 33.51 -9.26 8.34
CA PHE A 50 32.54 -9.70 7.34
C PHE A 50 31.22 -10.17 7.95
N LEU A 51 31.28 -10.96 9.03
CA LEU A 51 30.08 -11.41 9.75
C LEU A 51 29.32 -10.24 10.36
N SER A 52 30.02 -9.25 10.91
CA SER A 52 29.40 -8.06 11.50
C SER A 52 28.62 -7.23 10.47
N GLN A 53 29.18 -7.04 9.28
CA GLN A 53 28.54 -6.24 8.22
C GLN A 53 27.28 -6.92 7.68
N ASN A 54 27.33 -8.23 7.47
CA ASN A 54 26.18 -9.00 7.00
C ASN A 54 25.06 -9.09 8.06
N MET A 55 25.41 -9.18 9.34
CA MET A 55 24.40 -9.11 10.41
C MET A 55 23.66 -7.77 10.42
N VAL A 56 24.39 -6.65 10.26
CA VAL A 56 23.76 -5.32 10.22
C VAL A 56 22.79 -5.22 9.04
N LEU A 57 23.20 -5.66 7.85
CA LEU A 57 22.35 -5.66 6.66
C LEU A 57 21.10 -6.54 6.85
N ALA A 58 21.26 -7.74 7.43
CA ALA A 58 20.15 -8.63 7.74
C ALA A 58 19.14 -7.99 8.70
N ILE A 59 19.61 -7.31 9.75
CA ILE A 59 18.76 -6.58 10.71
C ILE A 59 18.00 -5.47 10.00
N VAL A 60 18.66 -4.68 9.15
CA VAL A 60 18.01 -3.59 8.40
C VAL A 60 16.91 -4.14 7.48
N VAL A 61 17.19 -5.20 6.73
CA VAL A 61 16.19 -5.84 5.85
C VAL A 61 15.00 -6.36 6.67
N PHE A 62 15.28 -6.98 7.82
CA PHE A 62 14.24 -7.48 8.72
C PHE A 62 13.33 -6.35 9.24
N LEU A 63 13.90 -5.21 9.63
CA LEU A 63 13.13 -4.03 10.06
C LEU A 63 12.25 -3.47 8.94
N ILE A 64 12.75 -3.43 7.70
CA ILE A 64 11.98 -2.98 6.53
C ILE A 64 10.78 -3.92 6.30
N ILE A 65 10.98 -5.23 6.39
CA ILE A 65 9.91 -6.22 6.25
C ILE A 65 8.84 -6.01 7.35
N ILE A 66 9.25 -5.83 8.61
CA ILE A 66 8.33 -5.56 9.72
C ILE A 66 7.52 -4.28 9.46
N MET A 67 8.18 -3.18 9.05
CA MET A 67 7.48 -1.93 8.73
C MET A 67 6.49 -2.11 7.58
N GLY A 68 6.84 -2.89 6.56
CA GLY A 68 5.95 -3.24 5.45
C GLY A 68 4.71 -4.01 5.92
N ILE A 69 4.88 -5.00 6.81
CA ILE A 69 3.77 -5.77 7.39
C ILE A 69 2.87 -4.86 8.23
N ILE A 70 3.44 -4.02 9.10
CA ILE A 70 2.67 -3.08 9.94
C ILE A 70 1.87 -2.12 9.05
N GLY A 71 2.49 -1.53 8.03
CA GLY A 71 1.81 -0.65 7.08
C GLY A 71 0.66 -1.36 6.36
N MET A 72 0.87 -2.61 5.93
CA MET A 72 -0.17 -3.42 5.28
C MET A 72 -1.36 -3.69 6.21
N VAL A 73 -1.09 -4.10 7.47
CA VAL A 73 -2.15 -4.34 8.47
C VAL A 73 -2.94 -3.05 8.74
N PHE A 74 -2.25 -1.91 8.84
CA PHE A 74 -2.88 -0.61 9.04
C PHE A 74 -3.82 -0.23 7.88
N LEU A 75 -3.37 -0.42 6.63
CA LEU A 75 -4.18 -0.15 5.43
C LEU A 75 -5.42 -1.05 5.36
N VAL A 76 -5.26 -2.35 5.60
CA VAL A 76 -6.37 -3.32 5.59
C VAL A 76 -7.40 -2.97 6.67
N LYS A 77 -6.95 -2.61 7.88
CA LYS A 77 -7.84 -2.20 8.97
C LYS A 77 -8.67 -0.98 8.58
N HIS A 78 -8.04 0.03 7.99
CA HIS A 78 -8.72 1.25 7.56
C HIS A 78 -9.71 0.99 6.40
N GLN A 79 -9.44 0.03 5.52
CA GLN A 79 -10.39 -0.35 4.47
C GLN A 79 -11.59 -1.12 5.02
N LYS A 80 -11.39 -2.01 6.00
CA LYS A 80 -12.46 -2.82 6.58
C LYS A 80 -13.52 -1.98 7.27
N GLU A 81 -13.12 -0.89 7.92
CA GLU A 81 -14.05 0.04 8.57
C GLU A 81 -14.98 0.73 7.56
N ARG A 82 -14.44 1.11 6.40
CA ARG A 82 -15.24 1.68 5.29
C ARG A 82 -16.22 0.68 4.71
N GLN A 83 -15.78 -0.57 4.45
CA GLN A 83 -16.68 -1.60 3.93
C GLN A 83 -17.82 -1.93 4.90
N ARG A 84 -17.59 -1.88 6.22
CA ARG A 84 -18.66 -2.08 7.20
C ARG A 84 -19.74 -1.02 7.10
N ILE A 85 -19.35 0.25 6.96
CA ILE A 85 -20.30 1.36 6.81
C ILE A 85 -21.13 1.21 5.53
N LEU A 86 -20.48 0.85 4.42
CA LEU A 86 -21.16 0.66 3.13
C LEU A 86 -22.04 -0.60 3.10
N SER A 87 -21.64 -1.68 3.78
CA SER A 87 -22.41 -2.95 3.82
C SER A 87 -23.75 -2.85 4.54
N GLN A 88 -23.96 -1.81 5.35
CA GLN A 88 -25.25 -1.54 6.00
C GLN A 88 -26.27 -0.89 5.06
N ILE A 89 -25.83 -0.38 3.91
CA ILE A 89 -26.69 0.28 2.93
C ILE A 89 -27.17 -0.79 1.94
N PRO A 90 -28.49 -0.88 1.68
CA PRO A 90 -29.00 -1.77 0.64
C PRO A 90 -28.28 -1.49 -0.69
N PRO A 91 -27.83 -2.53 -1.41
CA PRO A 91 -27.01 -2.36 -2.61
C PRO A 91 -27.69 -1.51 -3.70
N GLU A 92 -29.02 -1.56 -3.79
CA GLU A 92 -29.82 -0.76 -4.72
C GLU A 92 -29.72 0.75 -4.44
N LYS A 93 -29.74 1.14 -3.16
CA LYS A 93 -29.60 2.54 -2.76
C LYS A 93 -28.18 3.04 -2.96
N LEU A 94 -27.20 2.15 -2.76
CA LEU A 94 -25.79 2.47 -2.97
C LEU A 94 -25.53 2.75 -4.46
N SER A 95 -25.99 1.89 -5.37
CA SER A 95 -25.80 2.09 -6.81
C SER A 95 -26.47 3.37 -7.31
N ALA A 96 -27.67 3.69 -6.81
CA ALA A 96 -28.35 4.93 -7.18
C ALA A 96 -27.60 6.18 -6.70
N ALA A 97 -27.04 6.14 -5.48
CA ALA A 97 -26.22 7.22 -4.95
C ALA A 97 -24.91 7.40 -5.73
N GLU A 98 -24.24 6.31 -6.11
CA GLU A 98 -23.02 6.35 -6.92
C GLU A 98 -23.28 6.93 -8.33
N GLU A 99 -24.39 6.54 -8.96
CA GLU A 99 -24.79 7.07 -10.27
C GLU A 99 -25.13 8.56 -10.18
N TYR A 100 -25.81 8.98 -9.11
CA TYR A 100 -26.07 10.38 -8.83
C TYR A 100 -24.77 11.19 -8.64
N ILE A 101 -23.85 10.73 -7.78
CA ILE A 101 -22.56 11.40 -7.56
C ILE A 101 -21.80 11.54 -8.88
N LYS A 102 -21.70 10.45 -9.64
CA LYS A 102 -20.98 10.43 -10.91
C LYS A 102 -21.57 11.38 -11.94
N SER A 103 -22.90 11.37 -12.10
CA SER A 103 -23.59 12.25 -13.05
C SER A 103 -23.49 13.72 -12.65
N THR A 104 -23.55 14.03 -11.35
CA THR A 104 -23.48 15.40 -10.85
C THR A 104 -22.04 15.96 -10.94
N ILE A 105 -21.02 15.15 -10.64
CA ILE A 105 -19.61 15.55 -10.87
C ILE A 105 -19.34 15.75 -12.37
N ALA A 106 -19.89 14.89 -13.24
CA ALA A 106 -19.75 15.04 -14.69
C ALA A 106 -20.43 16.31 -15.24
N GLN A 107 -21.43 16.83 -14.54
CA GLN A 107 -22.08 18.10 -14.85
C GLN A 107 -21.28 19.33 -14.35
N GLY A 108 -20.18 19.12 -13.63
CA GLY A 108 -19.28 20.19 -13.17
C GLY A 108 -19.56 20.72 -11.77
N TYR A 109 -20.43 20.06 -10.99
CA TYR A 109 -20.65 20.43 -9.59
C TYR A 109 -19.45 20.06 -8.71
N SER A 110 -19.19 20.87 -7.68
CA SER A 110 -18.12 20.61 -6.71
C SER A 110 -18.44 19.40 -5.82
N LYS A 111 -17.41 18.75 -5.27
CA LYS A 111 -17.62 17.60 -4.36
C LYS A 111 -18.35 18.04 -3.10
N GLU A 112 -18.11 19.26 -2.66
CA GLU A 112 -18.72 19.87 -1.48
C GLU A 112 -20.24 20.07 -1.68
N ASP A 113 -20.65 20.54 -2.87
CA ASP A 113 -22.07 20.73 -3.20
C ASP A 113 -22.82 19.40 -3.27
N VAL A 114 -22.21 18.40 -3.91
CA VAL A 114 -22.79 17.05 -3.99
C VAL A 114 -22.90 16.41 -2.59
N LYS A 115 -21.92 16.67 -1.72
CA LYS A 115 -21.93 16.19 -0.33
C LYS A 115 -23.07 16.82 0.45
N ALA A 116 -23.22 18.14 0.35
CA ALA A 116 -24.31 18.88 0.98
C ALA A 116 -25.69 18.41 0.49
N ALA A 117 -25.84 18.16 -0.82
CA ALA A 117 -27.09 17.66 -1.40
C ALA A 117 -27.47 16.26 -0.87
N LEU A 118 -26.51 15.35 -0.79
CA LEU A 118 -26.74 14.01 -0.22
C LEU A 118 -27.08 14.07 1.27
N MET A 119 -26.37 14.91 2.04
CA MET A 119 -26.67 15.11 3.46
C MET A 119 -28.08 15.69 3.66
N HIS A 120 -28.51 16.62 2.80
CA HIS A 120 -29.86 17.18 2.84
C HIS A 120 -30.95 16.13 2.55
N GLN A 121 -30.63 15.08 1.79
CA GLN A 121 -31.51 13.93 1.57
C GLN A 121 -31.50 12.92 2.74
N GLY A 122 -30.81 13.23 3.84
CA GLY A 122 -30.75 12.40 5.04
C GLY A 122 -29.65 11.34 5.02
N TRP A 123 -28.70 11.41 4.07
CA TRP A 123 -27.54 10.53 4.11
C TRP A 123 -26.58 10.97 5.23
N GLN A 124 -26.11 10.00 6.00
CA GLN A 124 -25.10 10.26 7.02
C GLN A 124 -23.78 10.70 6.38
N GLU A 125 -23.15 11.71 6.96
CA GLU A 125 -21.90 12.29 6.46
C GLU A 125 -20.81 11.23 6.25
N SER A 126 -20.62 10.33 7.23
CA SER A 126 -19.63 9.24 7.14
C SER A 126 -19.85 8.30 5.96
N ARG A 127 -21.11 8.12 5.50
CA ARG A 127 -21.46 7.32 4.32
C ARG A 127 -21.17 8.07 3.04
N VAL A 128 -21.47 9.36 3.00
CA VAL A 128 -21.19 10.22 1.85
C VAL A 128 -19.69 10.35 1.64
N ASP A 129 -18.92 10.57 2.71
CA ASP A 129 -17.45 10.61 2.64
C ASP A 129 -16.85 9.29 2.16
N ALA A 130 -17.40 8.16 2.61
CA ALA A 130 -16.96 6.84 2.14
C ALA A 130 -17.22 6.65 0.63
N MET A 131 -18.36 7.13 0.11
CA MET A 131 -18.70 7.04 -1.32
C MET A 131 -17.86 8.01 -2.17
N MET A 132 -17.66 9.23 -1.70
CA MET A 132 -16.93 10.26 -2.45
C MET A 132 -15.45 9.99 -2.59
N HIS A 133 -14.84 9.24 -1.66
CA HIS A 133 -13.43 8.90 -1.73
C HIS A 133 -13.07 8.01 -2.96
N HIS A 134 -14.07 7.44 -3.65
CA HIS A 134 -13.88 6.66 -4.88
C HIS A 134 -13.85 7.49 -6.17
N PHE A 135 -14.20 8.78 -6.11
CA PHE A 135 -14.28 9.73 -7.23
C PHE A 135 -13.31 10.90 -7.00
#